data_AF-A0A8H8RVM0-F1
#
_entry.id   AF-A0A8H8RVM0-F1
#
_cell.length_a   1.000
_cell.length_b   1.000
_cell.length_c   1.000
_cell.angle_alpha   90.00
_cell.angle_beta   90.00
_cell.angle_gamma   90.00
#
_symmetry.space_group_name_H-M   'P 1'
#
loop_
_entity.id
_entity.type
_entity.pdbx_description
1 polymer ?
#
loop_
_entity_poly.entity_id
_entity_poly.type
_entity_poly.pdbx_seq_one_letter_code
_entity_poly.pdbx_strand_id
1 'polypeptide(L)'
;MHLMAQQPSSDFDVDQDREILYLATKTLFTQVQTFIPSSMCLVQAGVILASYERGHERIEAAYITIGTAARLASAIGIDTAQCSQELQGSDIWFDEEEALATWWGLMICDRNIACDSRMSGRPMAVRPIRDEDYLPLEPADLAGDIDYSMSPAFRYFVSAVSLPTLGKFGREAQATHLLDKVKRAVDLMETDSQTFVTLGYELQTLLGKVIRQVAEQRTTYCGAIHTLLVGLYILHRFAVEAMAMENEPEWTETMRVTLNTITRMTIDIVYGFNKATHTYPVEALAPAVQHVARCAQEHIMACDNFQDTQWQQDLEELRQLLKSFNTRWSLAGDVYRRPSSDLGN
;
A
#
# COMPACT_ATOMS: atom_id res chain seq x y z
N MET A 1 0.57 11.30 -16.47
CA MET A 1 0.13 9.89 -16.66
C MET A 1 1.10 9.07 -17.52
N HIS A 2 1.75 9.65 -18.55
CA HIS A 2 2.68 8.92 -19.44
C HIS A 2 3.81 8.17 -18.69
N LEU A 3 4.42 8.78 -17.66
CA LEU A 3 5.44 8.13 -16.81
C LEU A 3 4.97 6.83 -16.15
N MET A 4 3.72 6.76 -15.70
CA MET A 4 3.16 5.57 -15.04
C MET A 4 2.89 4.42 -16.04
N ALA A 5 2.87 4.72 -17.33
CA ALA A 5 2.61 3.74 -18.39
C ALA A 5 3.90 3.22 -19.04
N GLN A 6 5.05 3.85 -18.78
CA GLN A 6 6.33 3.42 -19.33
C GLN A 6 6.86 2.16 -18.64
N GLN A 7 7.57 1.32 -19.40
CA GLN A 7 8.20 0.10 -18.92
C GLN A 7 9.72 0.25 -18.94
N PRO A 8 10.44 -0.27 -17.93
CA PRO A 8 11.86 -0.54 -18.03
C PRO A 8 12.20 -1.34 -19.28
N SER A 9 13.22 -0.88 -19.98
CA SER A 9 13.75 -1.57 -21.15
C SER A 9 15.15 -2.10 -20.84
N SER A 10 15.50 -3.26 -21.37
CA SER A 10 16.90 -3.71 -21.41
C SER A 10 17.74 -2.92 -22.40
N ASP A 11 17.08 -2.16 -23.29
CA ASP A 11 17.72 -1.19 -24.17
C ASP A 11 18.10 0.07 -23.39
N PHE A 12 19.39 0.37 -23.38
CA PHE A 12 19.97 1.49 -22.64
C PHE A 12 19.37 2.83 -23.06
N ASP A 13 19.12 3.03 -24.35
CA ASP A 13 18.63 4.30 -24.87
C ASP A 13 17.17 4.56 -24.44
N VAL A 14 16.34 3.52 -24.42
CA VAL A 14 14.93 3.61 -23.97
C VAL A 14 14.85 3.79 -22.45
N ASP A 15 15.72 3.14 -21.68
CA ASP A 15 15.78 3.33 -20.22
C ASP A 15 16.29 4.73 -19.85
N GLN A 16 17.22 5.28 -20.65
CA GLN A 16 17.69 6.65 -20.55
C GLN A 16 16.57 7.66 -20.85
N ASP A 17 15.74 7.44 -21.86
CA ASP A 17 14.59 8.30 -22.16
C ASP A 17 13.56 8.34 -21.01
N ARG A 18 13.30 7.20 -20.36
CA ARG A 18 12.45 7.15 -19.15
C ARG A 18 13.04 7.98 -18.02
N GLU A 19 14.34 7.85 -17.77
CA GLU A 19 15.02 8.65 -16.75
C GLU A 19 14.96 10.14 -17.04
N ILE A 20 15.20 10.54 -18.30
CA ILE A 20 15.08 11.93 -18.75
C ILE A 20 13.65 12.45 -18.50
N LEU A 21 12.62 11.67 -18.85
CA LEU A 21 11.23 12.07 -18.63
C LEU A 21 10.90 12.20 -17.15
N TYR A 22 11.39 11.29 -16.31
CA TYR A 22 11.22 11.36 -14.86
C TYR A 22 11.85 12.64 -14.31
N LEU A 23 13.11 12.92 -14.65
CA LEU A 23 13.83 14.11 -14.21
C LEU A 23 13.16 15.40 -14.70
N ALA A 24 12.69 15.42 -15.96
CA ALA A 24 11.94 16.54 -16.50
C ALA A 24 10.63 16.77 -15.73
N THR A 25 9.87 15.71 -15.47
CA THR A 25 8.62 15.80 -14.71
C THR A 25 8.87 16.26 -13.27
N LYS A 26 9.90 15.73 -12.61
CA LYS A 26 10.28 16.13 -11.26
C LYS A 26 10.69 17.61 -11.21
N THR A 27 11.48 18.04 -12.19
CA THR A 27 11.91 19.44 -12.32
C THR A 27 10.72 20.37 -12.52
N LEU A 28 9.81 20.01 -13.43
CA LEU A 28 8.58 20.77 -13.68
C LEU A 28 7.69 20.83 -12.43
N PHE A 29 7.51 19.70 -11.74
CA PHE A 29 6.73 19.64 -10.50
C PHE A 29 7.28 20.62 -9.45
N THR A 30 8.61 20.67 -9.26
CA THR A 30 9.26 21.61 -8.34
C THR A 30 9.20 23.06 -8.81
N GLN A 31 9.38 23.32 -10.11
CA GLN A 31 9.31 24.68 -10.66
C GLN A 31 7.90 25.27 -10.55
N VAL A 32 6.87 24.48 -10.89
CA VAL A 32 5.46 24.92 -10.82
C VAL A 32 5.11 25.36 -9.40
N GLN A 33 5.57 24.66 -8.37
CA GLN A 33 5.36 25.02 -6.96
C GLN A 33 5.92 26.40 -6.59
N THR A 34 6.93 26.87 -7.32
CA THR A 34 7.60 28.16 -7.03
C THR A 34 6.82 29.34 -7.62
N PHE A 35 6.11 29.14 -8.73
CA PHE A 35 5.51 30.22 -9.51
C PHE A 35 3.99 30.22 -9.54
N ILE A 36 3.36 29.07 -9.26
CA ILE A 36 1.91 28.88 -9.39
C ILE A 36 1.33 28.53 -8.02
N PRO A 37 0.19 29.14 -7.63
CA PRO A 37 -0.52 28.74 -6.42
C PRO A 37 -0.83 27.23 -6.40
N SER A 38 -0.87 26.66 -5.21
CA SER A 38 -1.31 25.28 -4.99
C SER A 38 -2.67 25.02 -5.65
N SER A 39 -2.84 23.85 -6.26
CA SER A 39 -4.07 23.44 -6.95
C SER A 39 -4.30 21.94 -6.81
N MET A 40 -5.55 21.50 -7.04
CA MET A 40 -5.94 20.08 -7.01
C MET A 40 -5.05 19.24 -7.94
N CYS A 41 -4.89 19.69 -9.19
CA CYS A 41 -4.06 19.00 -10.18
C CYS A 41 -2.60 18.86 -9.74
N LEU A 42 -2.05 19.85 -9.01
CA LEU A 42 -0.68 19.79 -8.51
C LEU A 42 -0.56 18.77 -7.37
N VAL A 43 -1.56 18.68 -6.48
CA VAL A 43 -1.62 17.63 -5.45
C VAL A 43 -1.68 16.25 -6.09
N GLN A 44 -2.60 16.05 -7.03
CA GLN A 44 -2.76 14.78 -7.76
C GLN A 44 -1.48 14.40 -8.52
N ALA A 45 -0.82 15.36 -9.18
CA ALA A 45 0.46 15.13 -9.85
C ALA A 45 1.55 14.66 -8.87
N GLY A 46 1.59 15.24 -7.67
CA GLY A 46 2.49 14.79 -6.60
C GLY A 46 2.21 13.37 -6.14
N VAL A 47 0.94 13.00 -5.91
CA VAL A 47 0.55 11.63 -5.52
C VAL A 47 0.95 10.61 -6.60
N ILE A 48 0.71 10.94 -7.88
CA ILE A 48 1.08 10.08 -9.01
C ILE A 48 2.60 9.93 -9.11
N LEU A 49 3.35 11.02 -8.97
CA LEU A 49 4.81 11.01 -9.03
C LEU A 49 5.42 10.23 -7.86
N ALA A 50 4.89 10.39 -6.64
CA ALA A 50 5.33 9.62 -5.48
C ALA A 50 5.06 8.12 -5.66
N SER A 51 3.93 7.76 -6.26
CA SER A 51 3.58 6.37 -6.59
C SER A 51 4.54 5.76 -7.62
N TYR A 52 4.92 6.55 -8.65
CA TYR A 52 5.94 6.16 -9.62
C TYR A 52 7.29 5.91 -8.94
N GLU A 53 7.73 6.85 -8.11
CA GLU A 53 9.00 6.76 -7.37
C GLU A 53 9.02 5.57 -6.42
N ARG A 54 7.92 5.32 -5.72
CA ARG A 54 7.74 4.14 -4.85
C ARG A 54 7.86 2.85 -5.64
N GLY A 55 7.22 2.78 -6.82
CA GLY A 55 7.31 1.62 -7.70
C GLY A 55 8.74 1.31 -8.11
N HIS A 56 9.49 2.33 -8.54
CA HIS A 56 10.90 2.24 -8.95
C HIS A 56 11.90 2.23 -7.78
N GLU A 57 11.45 1.86 -6.58
CA GLU A 57 12.28 1.78 -5.36
C GLU A 57 13.00 3.06 -4.93
N ARG A 58 12.61 4.23 -5.45
CA ARG A 58 13.13 5.55 -5.06
C ARG A 58 12.42 6.05 -3.80
N ILE A 59 12.50 5.27 -2.73
CA ILE A 59 11.67 5.48 -1.53
C ILE A 59 11.89 6.86 -0.89
N GLU A 60 13.13 7.34 -0.89
CA GLU A 60 13.49 8.66 -0.37
C GLU A 60 12.86 9.78 -1.19
N ALA A 61 12.91 9.66 -2.52
CA ALA A 61 12.27 10.62 -3.41
C ALA A 61 10.75 10.60 -3.24
N ALA A 62 10.15 9.41 -3.15
CA ALA A 62 8.73 9.22 -2.92
C ALA A 62 8.28 9.88 -1.60
N TYR A 63 9.05 9.69 -0.52
CA TYR A 63 8.82 10.31 0.78
C TYR A 63 8.81 11.86 0.70
N ILE A 64 9.77 12.45 0.01
CA ILE A 64 9.81 13.91 -0.18
C ILE A 64 8.66 14.39 -1.08
N THR A 65 8.34 13.67 -2.14
CA THR A 65 7.23 14.03 -3.05
C THR A 65 5.89 13.99 -2.34
N ILE A 66 5.59 12.90 -1.63
CA ILE A 66 4.30 12.77 -0.93
C ILE A 66 4.19 13.79 0.20
N GLY A 67 5.29 14.07 0.92
CA GLY A 67 5.36 15.14 1.91
C GLY A 67 5.16 16.54 1.33
N THR A 68 5.53 16.74 0.07
CA THR A 68 5.27 18.00 -0.65
C THR A 68 3.81 18.07 -1.08
N ALA A 69 3.26 16.99 -1.65
CA ALA A 69 1.86 16.89 -2.02
C ALA A 69 0.92 17.12 -0.82
N ALA A 70 1.27 16.58 0.36
CA ALA A 70 0.54 16.80 1.60
C ALA A 70 0.46 18.28 1.99
N ARG A 71 1.59 19.00 1.92
CA ARG A 71 1.63 20.44 2.21
C ARG A 71 0.82 21.25 1.21
N LEU A 72 0.88 20.88 -0.08
CA LEU A 72 0.07 21.50 -1.12
C LEU A 72 -1.43 21.26 -0.87
N ALA A 73 -1.81 20.05 -0.46
CA ALA A 73 -3.19 19.69 -0.14
C ALA A 73 -3.73 20.49 1.04
N SER A 74 -2.97 20.61 2.13
CA SER A 74 -3.35 21.46 3.27
C SER A 74 -3.42 22.95 2.89
N ALA A 75 -2.57 23.44 1.99
CA ALA A 75 -2.62 24.83 1.53
C ALA A 75 -3.92 25.20 0.80
N ILE A 76 -4.62 24.21 0.24
CA ILE A 76 -5.92 24.38 -0.43
C ILE A 76 -7.09 23.72 0.31
N GLY A 77 -6.88 23.27 1.55
CA GLY A 77 -7.94 22.78 2.45
C GLY A 77 -8.43 21.35 2.20
N ILE A 78 -7.77 20.56 1.34
CA ILE A 78 -8.18 19.18 1.02
C ILE A 78 -8.07 18.24 2.23
N ASP A 79 -7.18 18.53 3.18
CA ASP A 79 -7.00 17.76 4.41
C ASP A 79 -8.22 17.78 5.35
N THR A 80 -9.17 18.68 5.07
CA THR A 80 -10.47 18.80 5.74
C THR A 80 -11.65 18.39 4.87
N ALA A 81 -11.40 17.80 3.69
CA ALA A 81 -12.45 17.37 2.76
C ALA A 81 -13.46 16.42 3.44
N GLN A 82 -14.74 16.67 3.18
CA GLN A 82 -15.86 15.86 3.65
C GLN A 82 -16.59 15.24 2.47
N CYS A 83 -17.56 14.34 2.73
CA CYS A 83 -18.48 13.91 1.68
C CYS A 83 -19.35 15.09 1.22
N SER A 84 -19.61 15.17 -0.08
CA SER A 84 -20.47 16.21 -0.61
C SER A 84 -21.90 16.08 -0.11
N GLN A 85 -22.50 17.22 0.24
CA GLN A 85 -23.93 17.34 0.56
C GLN A 85 -24.73 17.91 -0.61
N GLU A 86 -24.04 18.27 -1.70
CA GLU A 86 -24.63 18.88 -2.88
C GLU A 86 -25.39 17.86 -3.74
N LEU A 87 -26.16 18.39 -4.68
CA LEU A 87 -26.87 17.55 -5.63
C LEU A 87 -25.88 16.74 -6.47
N GLN A 88 -26.03 15.42 -6.45
CA GLN A 88 -25.23 14.50 -7.27
C GLN A 88 -25.25 14.94 -8.74
N GLY A 89 -24.06 15.04 -9.34
CA GLY A 89 -23.87 15.47 -10.73
C GLY A 89 -23.77 16.98 -10.93
N SER A 90 -23.88 17.80 -9.87
CA SER A 90 -23.51 19.23 -9.95
C SER A 90 -21.99 19.41 -9.97
N ASP A 91 -21.51 20.53 -10.52
CA ASP A 91 -20.08 20.84 -10.57
C ASP A 91 -19.44 20.86 -9.16
N ILE A 92 -20.15 21.43 -8.17
CA ILE A 92 -19.68 21.49 -6.79
C ILE A 92 -19.58 20.09 -6.18
N TRP A 93 -20.56 19.22 -6.45
CA TRP A 93 -20.51 17.83 -6.01
C TRP A 93 -19.29 17.10 -6.57
N PHE A 94 -18.99 17.29 -7.87
CA PHE A 94 -17.80 16.71 -8.48
C PHE A 94 -16.50 17.22 -7.84
N ASP A 95 -16.38 18.53 -7.63
CA ASP A 95 -15.19 19.14 -7.03
C ASP A 95 -14.94 18.62 -5.60
N GLU A 96 -16.00 18.49 -4.78
CA GLU A 96 -15.91 17.98 -3.41
C GLU A 96 -15.55 16.49 -3.36
N GLU A 97 -16.15 15.67 -4.23
CA GLU A 97 -15.82 14.23 -4.31
C GLU A 97 -14.42 13.99 -4.88
N GLU A 98 -13.97 14.80 -5.84
CA GLU A 98 -12.60 14.77 -6.33
C GLU A 98 -11.60 15.14 -5.22
N ALA A 99 -11.93 16.13 -4.39
CA ALA A 99 -11.11 16.51 -3.24
C ALA A 99 -10.97 15.37 -2.23
N LEU A 100 -12.09 14.75 -1.85
CA LEU A 100 -12.09 13.61 -0.92
C LEU A 100 -11.34 12.40 -1.50
N ALA A 101 -11.55 12.08 -2.78
CA ALA A 101 -10.83 11.02 -3.47
C ALA A 101 -9.31 11.30 -3.52
N THR A 102 -8.93 12.55 -3.82
CA THR A 102 -7.53 12.97 -3.84
C THR A 102 -6.89 12.87 -2.46
N TRP A 103 -7.61 13.26 -1.40
CA TRP A 103 -7.17 13.11 -0.03
C TRP A 103 -6.91 11.64 0.33
N TRP A 104 -7.83 10.74 -0.01
CA TRP A 104 -7.63 9.29 0.19
C TRP A 104 -6.45 8.74 -0.60
N GLY A 105 -6.32 9.11 -1.88
CA GLY A 105 -5.17 8.69 -2.70
C GLY A 105 -3.84 9.11 -2.08
N LEU A 106 -3.78 10.33 -1.54
CA LEU A 106 -2.62 10.84 -0.82
C LEU A 106 -2.36 10.05 0.47
N MET A 107 -3.38 9.84 1.30
CA MET A 107 -3.28 9.07 2.54
C MET A 107 -2.79 7.64 2.30
N ILE A 108 -3.33 6.95 1.30
CA ILE A 108 -2.94 5.58 0.93
C ILE A 108 -1.48 5.53 0.47
N CYS A 109 -1.08 6.49 -0.38
CA CYS A 109 0.29 6.57 -0.87
C CYS A 109 1.30 6.81 0.27
N ASP A 110 0.99 7.74 1.18
CA ASP A 110 1.84 8.05 2.35
C ASP A 110 2.07 6.83 3.24
N ARG A 111 1.01 6.08 3.59
CA ARG A 111 1.13 4.86 4.42
C ARG A 111 1.90 3.75 3.71
N ASN A 112 1.70 3.59 2.40
CA ASN A 112 2.43 2.61 1.60
C ASN A 112 3.94 2.91 1.51
N ILE A 113 4.31 4.20 1.48
CA ILE A 113 5.71 4.64 1.55
C ILE A 113 6.24 4.38 2.97
N ALA A 114 5.50 4.77 4.00
CA ALA A 114 5.89 4.62 5.40
C ALA A 114 6.13 3.15 5.81
N CYS A 115 5.50 2.18 5.15
CA CYS A 115 5.74 0.75 5.41
C CYS A 115 7.14 0.26 5.06
N ASP A 116 7.89 0.96 4.21
CA ASP A 116 9.26 0.58 3.88
C ASP A 116 10.16 0.65 5.12
N SER A 117 10.97 -0.37 5.37
CA SER A 117 11.87 -0.42 6.53
C SER A 117 12.87 0.75 6.54
N ARG A 118 13.24 1.28 5.37
CA ARG A 118 14.09 2.48 5.23
C ARG A 118 13.43 3.76 5.76
N MET A 119 12.10 3.76 5.90
CA MET A 119 11.31 4.86 6.44
C MET A 119 11.01 4.71 7.93
N SER A 120 11.53 3.67 8.60
CA SER A 120 11.30 3.46 10.03
C SER A 120 11.70 4.68 10.87
N GLY A 121 10.85 5.07 11.82
CA GLY A 121 11.04 6.23 12.68
C GLY A 121 10.83 7.60 12.02
N ARG A 122 10.48 7.66 10.74
CA ARG A 122 10.16 8.92 10.06
C ARG A 122 8.69 9.28 10.22
N PRO A 123 8.35 10.56 10.39
CA PRO A 123 6.96 10.99 10.47
C PRO A 123 6.26 10.80 9.13
N MET A 124 5.02 10.31 9.17
CA MET A 124 4.10 10.32 8.05
C MET A 124 3.78 11.77 7.62
N ALA A 125 3.50 11.96 6.33
CA ALA A 125 3.26 13.29 5.76
C ALA A 125 1.94 13.92 6.23
N VAL A 126 0.95 13.09 6.58
CA VAL A 126 -0.39 13.55 6.97
C VAL A 126 -0.81 13.05 8.34
N ARG A 127 -1.85 13.68 8.88
CA ARG A 127 -2.47 13.30 10.16
C ARG A 127 -2.89 11.83 10.18
N PRO A 128 -2.99 11.20 11.37
CA PRO A 128 -3.60 9.88 11.52
C PRO A 128 -5.01 9.81 10.95
N ILE A 129 -5.39 8.62 10.47
CA ILE A 129 -6.73 8.37 9.93
C ILE A 129 -7.69 8.18 11.12
N ARG A 130 -8.80 8.90 11.08
CA ARG A 130 -9.83 8.90 12.13
C ARG A 130 -10.92 7.91 11.77
N ASP A 131 -11.60 7.39 12.80
CA ASP A 131 -12.66 6.40 12.60
C ASP A 131 -13.85 7.00 11.84
N GLU A 132 -14.06 8.32 11.98
CA GLU A 132 -15.09 9.15 11.35
C GLU A 132 -14.68 9.81 10.02
N ASP A 133 -13.52 9.48 9.46
CA ASP A 133 -13.18 9.91 8.10
C ASP A 133 -14.11 9.22 7.09
N TYR A 134 -14.77 9.99 6.23
CA TYR A 134 -15.69 9.46 5.20
C TYR A 134 -14.95 8.66 4.15
N LEU A 135 -15.52 7.53 3.71
CA LEU A 135 -15.01 6.76 2.58
C LEU A 135 -15.17 7.52 1.25
N PRO A 136 -14.21 7.38 0.32
CA PRO A 136 -14.33 7.95 -1.01
C PRO A 136 -15.39 7.19 -1.81
N LEU A 137 -16.00 7.87 -2.80
CA LEU A 137 -16.83 7.19 -3.80
C LEU A 137 -15.98 6.27 -4.68
N GLU A 138 -16.59 5.21 -5.20
CA GLU A 138 -15.92 4.41 -6.22
C GLU A 138 -15.89 5.19 -7.55
N PRO A 139 -14.84 5.03 -8.37
CA PRO A 139 -14.74 5.74 -9.64
C PRO A 139 -15.93 5.50 -10.60
N ALA A 140 -16.54 4.32 -10.55
CA ALA A 140 -17.73 4.00 -11.35
C ALA A 140 -18.96 4.80 -10.90
N ASP A 141 -19.09 5.05 -9.59
CA ASP A 141 -20.17 5.81 -8.99
C ASP A 141 -20.04 7.29 -9.36
N LEU A 142 -18.80 7.79 -9.38
CA LEU A 142 -18.47 9.15 -9.84
C LEU A 142 -18.74 9.32 -11.34
N ALA A 143 -18.48 8.30 -12.15
CA ALA A 143 -18.71 8.32 -13.60
C ALA A 143 -20.19 8.24 -14.01
N GLY A 144 -21.11 8.02 -13.06
CA GLY A 144 -22.55 7.98 -13.33
C GLY A 144 -23.07 6.63 -13.86
N ASP A 145 -22.30 5.55 -13.75
CA ASP A 145 -22.70 4.21 -14.21
C ASP A 145 -23.76 3.53 -13.31
N ILE A 146 -24.25 4.22 -12.26
CA ILE A 146 -25.31 3.71 -11.40
C ILE A 146 -26.64 4.37 -11.76
N ASP A 147 -27.59 3.54 -12.20
CA ASP A 147 -29.01 3.88 -12.49
C ASP A 147 -29.84 4.12 -11.21
N TYR A 148 -29.18 4.15 -10.04
CA TYR A 148 -29.78 4.47 -8.75
C TYR A 148 -29.28 5.85 -8.33
N SER A 149 -30.20 6.80 -8.25
CA SER A 149 -30.06 7.98 -7.40
C SER A 149 -29.75 7.50 -5.98
N MET A 150 -28.47 7.40 -5.64
CA MET A 150 -28.09 7.32 -4.25
C MET A 150 -28.45 8.67 -3.66
N SER A 151 -29.42 8.67 -2.73
CA SER A 151 -29.62 9.82 -1.87
C SER A 151 -28.24 10.20 -1.26
N PRO A 152 -27.89 11.50 -1.22
CA PRO A 152 -26.67 11.98 -0.53
C PRO A 152 -26.48 11.42 0.89
N ALA A 153 -27.54 10.86 1.49
CA ALA A 153 -27.63 10.41 2.87
C ALA A 153 -26.92 9.08 3.22
N PHE A 154 -26.43 8.27 2.27
CA PHE A 154 -25.76 6.99 2.61
C PHE A 154 -24.26 7.03 2.33
N ARG A 155 -23.54 7.80 3.14
CA ARG A 155 -22.07 7.79 3.20
C ARG A 155 -21.59 7.07 4.43
N TYR A 156 -20.51 6.34 4.28
CA TYR A 156 -19.97 5.48 5.31
C TYR A 156 -18.63 6.02 5.80
N PHE A 157 -18.42 5.93 7.10
CA PHE A 157 -17.11 6.16 7.69
C PHE A 157 -16.18 4.98 7.41
N VAL A 158 -14.88 5.23 7.43
CA VAL A 158 -13.86 4.19 7.19
C VAL A 158 -13.94 3.06 8.22
N SER A 159 -14.33 3.36 9.45
CA SER A 159 -14.55 2.38 10.53
C SER A 159 -15.68 1.38 10.26
N ALA A 160 -16.57 1.64 9.30
CA ALA A 160 -17.69 0.76 8.96
C ALA A 160 -17.25 -0.49 8.15
N VAL A 161 -16.49 -1.38 8.79
CA VAL A 161 -15.91 -2.59 8.13
C VAL A 161 -16.90 -3.72 7.87
N SER A 162 -18.15 -3.61 8.36
CA SER A 162 -19.22 -4.61 8.18
C SER A 162 -20.01 -4.44 6.87
N LEU A 163 -19.68 -3.45 6.04
CA LEU A 163 -20.41 -3.16 4.82
C LEU A 163 -20.26 -4.28 3.78
N PRO A 164 -21.37 -4.81 3.23
CA PRO A 164 -21.33 -5.94 2.30
C PRO A 164 -20.86 -5.56 0.89
N THR A 165 -21.15 -4.34 0.43
CA THR A 165 -20.98 -3.93 -0.98
C THR A 165 -20.10 -2.69 -1.12
N LEU A 166 -18.90 -2.71 -0.53
CA LEU A 166 -17.91 -1.64 -0.73
C LEU A 166 -16.97 -2.00 -1.88
N GLY A 167 -16.72 -1.07 -2.80
CA GLY A 167 -15.81 -1.30 -3.92
C GLY A 167 -14.33 -1.29 -3.53
N LYS A 168 -13.45 -1.25 -4.53
CA LYS A 168 -12.01 -1.47 -4.31
C LYS A 168 -11.36 -0.27 -3.61
N PHE A 169 -11.78 0.95 -3.95
CA PHE A 169 -11.17 2.15 -3.38
C PHE A 169 -11.55 2.31 -1.91
N GLY A 170 -12.82 2.09 -1.57
CA GLY A 170 -13.27 2.06 -0.19
C GLY A 170 -12.58 0.96 0.62
N ARG A 171 -12.40 -0.25 0.06
CA ARG A 171 -11.66 -1.34 0.74
C ARG A 171 -10.19 -0.99 0.98
N GLU A 172 -9.54 -0.31 0.02
CA GLU A 172 -8.17 0.18 0.19
C GLU A 172 -8.09 1.20 1.34
N ALA A 173 -9.05 2.13 1.41
CA ALA A 173 -9.15 3.10 2.49
C ALA A 173 -9.30 2.42 3.86
N GLN A 174 -10.16 1.40 3.97
CA GLN A 174 -10.33 0.62 5.20
C GLN A 174 -9.06 -0.14 5.61
N ALA A 175 -8.41 -0.80 4.65
CA ALA A 175 -7.15 -1.49 4.89
C ALA A 175 -6.05 -0.52 5.36
N THR A 176 -5.96 0.65 4.72
CA THR A 176 -5.00 1.70 5.06
C THR A 176 -5.27 2.27 6.44
N HIS A 177 -6.53 2.42 6.84
CA HIS A 177 -6.91 2.85 8.18
C HIS A 177 -6.45 1.87 9.27
N LEU A 178 -6.63 0.56 9.06
CA LEU A 178 -6.11 -0.45 9.98
C LEU A 178 -4.57 -0.47 10.00
N LEU A 179 -3.93 -0.32 8.85
CA LEU A 179 -2.48 -0.19 8.75
C LEU A 179 -1.95 1.04 9.52
N ASP A 180 -2.65 2.18 9.45
CA ASP A 180 -2.33 3.39 10.20
C ASP A 180 -2.43 3.17 11.72
N LYS A 181 -3.39 2.35 12.19
CA LYS A 181 -3.48 1.92 13.60
C LYS A 181 -2.29 1.05 13.99
N VAL A 182 -1.91 0.06 13.17
CA VAL A 182 -0.72 -0.77 13.41
C VAL A 182 0.54 0.08 13.49
N LYS A 183 0.75 0.98 12.52
CA LYS A 183 1.91 1.87 12.48
C LYS A 183 2.03 2.72 13.73
N ARG A 184 0.91 3.29 14.21
CA ARG A 184 0.89 4.03 15.47
C ARG A 184 1.26 3.17 16.68
N ALA A 185 0.75 1.94 16.75
CA ALA A 185 1.13 1.02 17.84
C ALA A 185 2.64 0.75 17.85
N VAL A 186 3.25 0.56 16.67
CA VAL A 186 4.70 0.39 16.54
C VAL A 186 5.45 1.68 16.92
N ASP A 187 5.05 2.83 16.38
CA ASP A 187 5.73 4.12 16.63
C ASP A 187 5.65 4.55 18.10
N LEU A 188 4.57 4.19 18.79
CA LEU A 188 4.37 4.44 20.22
C LEU A 188 5.01 3.36 21.12
N MET A 189 5.68 2.37 20.54
CA MET A 189 6.28 1.24 21.26
C MET A 189 5.27 0.53 22.17
N GLU A 190 4.08 0.26 21.64
CA GLU A 190 3.01 -0.42 22.36
C GLU A 190 3.47 -1.77 22.93
N THR A 191 3.05 -2.10 24.14
CA THR A 191 3.38 -3.38 24.79
C THR A 191 2.15 -4.12 25.29
N ASP A 192 0.96 -3.53 25.20
CA ASP A 192 -0.28 -4.22 25.57
C ASP A 192 -0.64 -5.34 24.58
N SER A 193 -0.62 -6.58 25.06
CA SER A 193 -0.98 -7.76 24.27
C SER A 193 -2.42 -7.71 23.76
N GLN A 194 -3.33 -7.08 24.52
CA GLN A 194 -4.73 -6.95 24.10
C GLN A 194 -4.86 -6.05 22.85
N THR A 195 -4.02 -5.03 22.74
CA THR A 195 -3.95 -4.17 21.55
C THR A 195 -3.51 -4.97 20.32
N PHE A 196 -2.51 -5.84 20.45
CA PHE A 196 -2.08 -6.72 19.35
C PHE A 196 -3.17 -7.71 18.92
N VAL A 197 -3.88 -8.32 19.89
CA VAL A 197 -4.99 -9.23 19.61
C VAL A 197 -6.09 -8.51 18.85
N THR A 198 -6.46 -7.32 19.30
CA THR A 198 -7.55 -6.52 18.72
C THR A 198 -7.23 -6.14 17.28
N LEU A 199 -6.05 -5.55 17.04
CA LEU A 199 -5.61 -5.17 15.70
C LEU A 199 -5.45 -6.38 14.78
N GLY A 200 -4.89 -7.49 15.28
CA GLY A 200 -4.74 -8.73 14.52
C GLY A 200 -6.09 -9.29 14.08
N TYR A 201 -7.07 -9.31 14.99
CA TYR A 201 -8.43 -9.76 14.70
C TYR A 201 -9.13 -8.86 13.67
N GLU A 202 -9.01 -7.53 13.80
CA GLU A 202 -9.60 -6.57 12.85
C GLU A 202 -9.02 -6.75 11.43
N LEU A 203 -7.68 -6.83 11.33
CA LEU A 203 -6.98 -7.06 10.06
C LEU A 203 -7.40 -8.39 9.40
N GLN A 204 -7.38 -9.50 10.15
CA GLN A 204 -7.77 -10.81 9.64
C GLN A 204 -9.24 -10.86 9.24
N THR A 205 -10.12 -10.23 10.03
CA THR A 205 -11.56 -10.15 9.73
C THR A 205 -11.82 -9.41 8.43
N LEU A 206 -11.18 -8.26 8.22
CA LEU A 206 -11.32 -7.51 6.99
C LEU A 206 -10.68 -8.26 5.81
N LEU A 207 -9.51 -8.88 6.00
CA LEU A 207 -8.85 -9.68 4.96
C LEU A 207 -9.75 -10.83 4.48
N GLY A 208 -10.36 -11.58 5.40
CA GLY A 208 -11.28 -12.66 5.07
C GLY A 208 -12.56 -12.18 4.34
N LYS A 209 -13.00 -10.94 4.57
CA LYS A 209 -14.10 -10.33 3.80
C LYS A 209 -13.65 -9.97 2.39
N VAL A 210 -12.51 -9.31 2.25
CA VAL A 210 -11.98 -8.87 0.95
C VAL A 210 -11.64 -10.07 0.06
N ILE A 211 -11.01 -11.12 0.60
CA ILE A 211 -10.71 -12.34 -0.16
C ILE A 211 -11.98 -12.98 -0.73
N ARG A 212 -13.04 -13.09 0.08
CA ARG A 212 -14.34 -13.63 -0.38
C ARG A 212 -14.96 -12.77 -1.47
N GLN A 213 -14.96 -11.46 -1.28
CA GLN A 213 -15.47 -10.51 -2.26
C GLN A 213 -14.73 -10.61 -3.60
N VAL A 214 -13.41 -10.71 -3.57
CA VAL A 214 -12.56 -10.88 -4.76
C VAL A 214 -12.87 -12.19 -5.49
N ALA A 215 -13.04 -13.29 -4.74
CA ALA A 215 -13.38 -14.60 -5.29
C ALA A 215 -14.76 -14.60 -5.97
N GLU A 216 -15.77 -13.95 -5.37
CA GLU A 216 -17.13 -13.84 -5.90
C GLU A 216 -17.20 -12.95 -7.15
N GLN A 217 -16.52 -11.80 -7.13
CA GLN A 217 -16.55 -10.82 -8.22
C GLN A 217 -15.63 -11.19 -9.39
N ARG A 218 -14.88 -12.31 -9.30
CA ARG A 218 -13.84 -12.71 -10.26
C ARG A 218 -12.86 -11.58 -10.60
N THR A 219 -12.71 -10.61 -9.68
CA THR A 219 -11.72 -9.57 -9.84
C THR A 219 -10.39 -10.13 -9.37
N THR A 220 -9.31 -9.86 -10.10
CA THR A 220 -8.03 -10.55 -9.86
C THR A 220 -7.08 -9.74 -8.98
N TYR A 221 -7.36 -8.46 -8.74
CA TYR A 221 -6.48 -7.55 -8.00
C TYR A 221 -7.24 -6.67 -7.01
N CYS A 222 -6.75 -6.65 -5.77
CA CYS A 222 -7.20 -5.76 -4.71
C CYS A 222 -5.99 -5.30 -3.88
N GLY A 223 -5.65 -4.01 -3.93
CA GLY A 223 -4.59 -3.43 -3.10
C GLY A 223 -4.84 -3.69 -1.60
N ALA A 224 -6.11 -3.73 -1.18
CA ALA A 224 -6.49 -3.89 0.22
C ALA A 224 -5.98 -5.20 0.80
N ILE A 225 -5.96 -6.30 0.03
CA ILE A 225 -5.36 -7.58 0.46
C ILE A 225 -3.89 -7.37 0.82
N HIS A 226 -3.15 -6.65 -0.03
CA HIS A 226 -1.73 -6.39 0.16
C HIS A 226 -1.50 -5.51 1.39
N THR A 227 -2.24 -4.40 1.51
CA THR A 227 -2.16 -3.47 2.63
C THR A 227 -2.46 -4.18 3.96
N LEU A 228 -3.46 -5.07 3.99
CA LEU A 228 -3.80 -5.88 5.17
C LEU A 228 -2.72 -6.91 5.52
N LEU A 229 -2.17 -7.62 4.53
CA LEU A 229 -1.09 -8.57 4.76
C LEU A 229 0.18 -7.87 5.26
N VAL A 230 0.55 -6.72 4.68
CA VAL A 230 1.66 -5.90 5.17
C VAL A 230 1.41 -5.44 6.60
N GLY A 231 0.19 -4.98 6.92
CA GLY A 231 -0.20 -4.65 8.30
C GLY A 231 -0.03 -5.81 9.27
N LEU A 232 -0.43 -7.03 8.88
CA LEU A 232 -0.25 -8.23 9.69
C LEU A 232 1.23 -8.56 9.90
N TYR A 233 2.07 -8.46 8.86
CA TYR A 233 3.51 -8.66 9.01
C TYR A 233 4.14 -7.66 9.97
N ILE A 234 3.84 -6.37 9.83
CA ILE A 234 4.37 -5.32 10.70
C ILE A 234 3.94 -5.55 12.14
N LEU A 235 2.63 -5.78 12.36
CA LEU A 235 2.06 -5.99 13.70
C LEU A 235 2.70 -7.19 14.40
N HIS A 236 2.72 -8.35 13.75
CA HIS A 236 3.15 -9.58 14.41
C HIS A 236 4.67 -9.66 14.59
N ARG A 237 5.47 -9.07 13.70
CA ARG A 237 6.93 -8.96 13.93
C ARG A 237 7.24 -8.07 15.13
N PHE A 238 6.63 -6.90 15.18
CA PHE A 238 6.79 -6.00 16.31
C PHE A 238 6.32 -6.65 17.62
N ALA A 239 5.16 -7.32 17.60
CA ALA A 239 4.66 -8.05 18.77
C ALA A 239 5.60 -9.18 19.22
N VAL A 240 6.24 -9.92 18.31
CA VAL A 240 7.26 -10.92 18.67
C VAL A 240 8.41 -10.28 19.43
N GLU A 241 8.92 -9.14 18.97
CA GLU A 241 10.01 -8.41 19.62
C GLU A 241 9.58 -7.86 20.98
N ALA A 242 8.42 -7.21 21.06
CA ALA A 242 7.88 -6.64 22.30
C ALA A 242 7.60 -7.71 23.36
N MET A 243 6.92 -8.82 22.99
CA MET A 243 6.58 -9.90 23.92
C MET A 243 7.80 -10.71 24.38
N ALA A 244 8.83 -10.81 23.54
CA ALA A 244 10.09 -11.42 23.95
C ALA A 244 10.79 -10.58 25.04
N MET A 245 10.70 -9.25 24.98
CA MET A 245 11.25 -8.37 26.03
C MET A 245 10.47 -8.48 27.34
N GLU A 246 9.15 -8.66 27.26
CA GLU A 246 8.27 -8.86 28.43
C GLU A 246 8.34 -10.30 29.01
N ASN A 247 9.13 -11.20 28.41
CA ASN A 247 9.24 -12.62 28.78
C ASN A 247 7.91 -13.39 28.72
N GLU A 248 7.12 -13.15 27.67
CA GLU A 248 5.83 -13.81 27.41
C GLU A 248 5.98 -14.85 26.27
N PRO A 249 6.45 -16.10 26.55
CA PRO A 249 6.80 -17.07 25.51
C PRO A 249 5.58 -17.62 24.75
N GLU A 250 4.44 -17.78 25.42
CA GLU A 250 3.21 -18.28 24.79
C GLU A 250 2.67 -17.30 23.74
N TRP A 251 2.73 -16.00 24.06
CA TRP A 251 2.38 -14.93 23.13
C TRP A 251 3.36 -14.87 21.96
N THR A 252 4.65 -14.93 22.25
CA THR A 252 5.70 -14.93 21.22
C THR A 252 5.49 -16.06 20.21
N GLU A 253 5.19 -17.27 20.68
CA GLU A 253 4.94 -18.42 19.81
C GLU A 253 3.65 -18.26 19.00
N THR A 254 2.57 -17.76 19.61
CA THR A 254 1.30 -17.48 18.91
C THR A 254 1.50 -16.49 17.75
N MET A 255 2.30 -15.44 17.97
CA MET A 255 2.62 -14.46 16.94
C MET A 255 3.50 -15.06 15.83
N ARG A 256 4.47 -15.93 16.16
CA ARG A 256 5.28 -16.68 15.18
C ARG A 256 4.42 -17.61 14.31
N VAL A 257 3.48 -18.35 14.91
CA VAL A 257 2.53 -19.19 14.18
C VAL A 257 1.68 -18.35 13.22
N THR A 258 1.26 -17.17 13.66
CA THR A 258 0.51 -16.24 12.81
C THR A 258 1.34 -15.74 11.63
N LEU A 259 2.62 -15.37 11.87
CA LEU A 259 3.56 -14.99 10.80
C LEU A 259 3.78 -16.11 9.78
N ASN A 260 3.88 -17.37 10.23
CA ASN A 260 3.97 -18.52 9.33
C ASN A 260 2.70 -18.68 8.49
N THR A 261 1.53 -18.49 9.11
CA THR A 261 0.24 -18.60 8.42
C THR A 261 0.08 -17.54 7.33
N ILE A 262 0.34 -16.26 7.64
CA ILE A 262 0.26 -15.19 6.63
C ILE A 262 1.32 -15.33 5.53
N THR A 263 2.47 -15.93 5.85
CA THR A 263 3.50 -16.26 4.86
C THR A 263 3.06 -17.33 3.90
N ARG A 264 2.45 -18.41 4.40
CA ARG A 264 1.84 -19.43 3.54
C ARG A 264 0.73 -18.86 2.68
N MET A 265 -0.14 -18.01 3.23
CA MET A 265 -1.17 -17.30 2.43
C MET A 265 -0.56 -16.44 1.32
N THR A 266 0.52 -15.71 1.64
CA THR A 266 1.24 -14.88 0.65
C THR A 266 1.84 -15.74 -0.45
N ILE A 267 2.45 -16.87 -0.10
CA ILE A 267 2.99 -17.84 -1.06
C ILE A 267 1.88 -18.43 -1.95
N ASP A 268 0.72 -18.77 -1.39
CA ASP A 268 -0.41 -19.29 -2.18
C ASP A 268 -0.90 -18.25 -3.22
N ILE A 269 -0.96 -16.97 -2.83
CA ILE A 269 -1.27 -15.85 -3.74
C ILE A 269 -0.21 -15.74 -4.83
N VAL A 270 1.08 -15.79 -4.45
CA VAL A 270 2.22 -15.70 -5.37
C VAL A 270 2.23 -16.86 -6.35
N TYR A 271 1.98 -18.08 -5.88
CA TYR A 271 1.92 -19.28 -6.72
C TYR A 271 0.77 -19.19 -7.72
N GLY A 272 -0.41 -18.75 -7.25
CA GLY A 272 -1.56 -18.48 -8.11
C GLY A 272 -1.24 -17.44 -9.19
N PHE A 273 -0.51 -16.38 -8.82
CA PHE A 273 -0.04 -15.37 -9.75
C PHE A 273 0.96 -15.95 -10.77
N ASN A 274 2.03 -16.60 -10.31
CA ASN A 274 3.08 -17.17 -11.16
C ASN A 274 2.52 -18.15 -12.18
N LYS A 275 1.54 -18.98 -11.77
CA LYS A 275 0.84 -19.91 -12.67
C LYS A 275 -0.03 -19.19 -13.73
N ALA A 276 -0.54 -18.00 -13.41
CA ALA A 276 -1.38 -17.18 -14.27
C ALA A 276 -0.63 -16.07 -15.02
N THR A 277 0.70 -15.97 -14.88
CA THR A 277 1.52 -14.88 -15.46
C THR A 277 1.33 -14.69 -16.96
N HIS A 278 1.17 -15.77 -17.73
CA HIS A 278 0.93 -15.67 -19.18
C HIS A 278 -0.46 -15.13 -19.56
N THR A 279 -1.39 -15.11 -18.60
CA THR A 279 -2.77 -14.65 -18.80
C THR A 279 -3.02 -13.28 -18.18
N TYR A 280 -2.06 -12.74 -17.41
CA TYR A 280 -2.28 -11.52 -16.64
C TYR A 280 -1.22 -10.45 -16.93
N PRO A 281 -1.63 -9.25 -17.36
CA PRO A 281 -0.71 -8.14 -17.49
C PRO A 281 -0.21 -7.74 -16.09
N VAL A 282 1.10 -7.86 -15.85
CA VAL A 282 1.79 -7.28 -14.67
C VAL A 282 1.47 -5.78 -14.57
N GLU A 283 1.10 -5.17 -15.70
CA GLU A 283 0.69 -3.80 -15.86
C GLU A 283 -0.55 -3.40 -15.07
N ALA A 284 -1.43 -4.35 -14.77
CA ALA A 284 -2.64 -4.09 -14.01
C ALA A 284 -2.42 -4.09 -12.48
N LEU A 285 -1.21 -4.45 -12.01
CA LEU A 285 -0.91 -4.55 -10.59
C LEU A 285 -0.31 -3.24 -10.07
N ALA A 286 -0.74 -2.82 -8.88
CA ALA A 286 -0.13 -1.66 -8.24
C ALA A 286 1.31 -1.99 -7.80
N PRO A 287 2.23 -1.01 -7.81
CA PRO A 287 3.60 -1.24 -7.38
C PRO A 287 3.74 -1.74 -5.93
N ALA A 288 2.74 -1.55 -5.07
CA ALA A 288 2.77 -1.99 -3.67
C ALA A 288 2.82 -3.53 -3.49
N VAL A 289 2.43 -4.31 -4.49
CA VAL A 289 2.44 -5.79 -4.44
C VAL A 289 3.83 -6.35 -4.16
N GLN A 290 4.88 -5.70 -4.66
CA GLN A 290 6.24 -6.14 -4.42
C GLN A 290 6.61 -6.14 -2.93
N HIS A 291 5.96 -5.30 -2.12
CA HIS A 291 6.25 -5.16 -0.70
C HIS A 291 5.85 -6.41 0.08
N VAL A 292 4.65 -6.96 -0.16
CA VAL A 292 4.19 -8.15 0.58
C VAL A 292 5.10 -9.35 0.31
N ALA A 293 5.60 -9.49 -0.92
CA ALA A 293 6.55 -10.54 -1.28
C ALA A 293 7.88 -10.40 -0.51
N ARG A 294 8.37 -9.17 -0.31
CA ARG A 294 9.55 -8.90 0.52
C ARG A 294 9.31 -9.21 1.99
N CYS A 295 8.14 -8.86 2.52
CA CYS A 295 7.78 -9.25 3.88
C CYS A 295 7.79 -10.78 4.05
N ALA A 296 7.27 -11.53 3.07
CA ALA A 296 7.36 -12.99 3.11
C ALA A 296 8.82 -13.48 3.06
N GLN A 297 9.66 -12.93 2.17
CA GLN A 297 11.07 -13.29 2.06
C GLN A 297 11.84 -13.04 3.35
N GLU A 298 11.70 -11.84 3.92
CA GLU A 298 12.33 -11.44 5.18
C GLU A 298 11.90 -12.35 6.34
N HIS A 299 10.61 -12.74 6.39
CA HIS A 299 10.13 -13.67 7.42
C HIS A 299 10.76 -15.05 7.27
N ILE A 300 10.76 -15.62 6.06
CA ILE A 300 11.35 -16.93 5.78
C ILE A 300 12.85 -16.93 6.13
N MET A 301 13.57 -15.86 5.78
CA MET A 301 15.01 -15.72 6.08
C MET A 301 15.30 -15.62 7.59
N ALA A 302 14.34 -15.15 8.39
CA ALA A 302 14.45 -15.07 9.84
C ALA A 302 14.05 -16.36 10.57
N CYS A 303 13.47 -17.35 9.88
CA CYS A 303 13.09 -18.62 10.50
C CYS A 303 14.30 -19.51 10.81
N ASP A 304 14.32 -20.13 11.99
CA ASP A 304 15.39 -21.04 12.44
C ASP A 304 15.55 -22.26 11.51
N ASN A 305 14.46 -22.68 10.86
CA ASN A 305 14.43 -23.79 9.91
C ASN A 305 14.59 -23.34 8.44
N PHE A 306 15.25 -22.22 8.16
CA PHE A 306 15.47 -21.71 6.80
C PHE A 306 16.05 -22.73 5.81
N GLN A 307 16.80 -23.73 6.29
CA GLN A 307 17.36 -24.81 5.47
C GLN A 307 16.32 -25.86 5.01
N ASP A 308 15.05 -25.71 5.43
CA ASP A 308 13.95 -26.53 4.93
C ASP A 308 13.83 -26.36 3.41
N THR A 309 13.73 -27.49 2.72
CA THR A 309 13.58 -27.54 1.26
C THR A 309 12.31 -26.80 0.80
N GLN A 310 11.24 -26.85 1.59
CA GLN A 310 10.00 -26.14 1.26
C GLN A 310 10.21 -24.62 1.26
N TRP A 311 10.92 -24.09 2.26
CA TRP A 311 11.21 -22.66 2.31
C TRP A 311 12.09 -22.18 1.17
N GLN A 312 13.05 -23.00 0.75
CA GLN A 312 13.87 -22.67 -0.42
C GLN A 312 13.07 -22.61 -1.72
N GLN A 313 12.09 -23.51 -1.89
CA GLN A 313 11.16 -23.48 -3.03
C GLN A 313 10.24 -22.26 -2.97
N ASP A 314 9.65 -22.00 -1.80
CA ASP A 314 8.75 -20.87 -1.58
C ASP A 314 9.47 -19.52 -1.84
N LEU A 315 10.75 -19.40 -1.46
CA LEU A 315 11.57 -18.22 -1.78
C LEU A 315 11.79 -18.03 -3.27
N GLU A 316 11.90 -19.11 -4.03
CA GLU A 316 12.08 -19.02 -5.48
C GLU A 316 10.80 -18.53 -6.18
N GLU A 317 9.63 -18.98 -5.72
CA GLU A 317 8.34 -18.46 -6.19
C GLU A 317 8.22 -16.95 -5.93
N LEU A 318 8.62 -16.50 -4.73
CA LEU A 318 8.66 -15.07 -4.39
C LEU A 318 9.63 -14.29 -5.28
N ARG A 319 10.81 -14.85 -5.59
CA ARG A 319 11.77 -14.23 -6.52
C ARG A 319 11.24 -14.15 -7.94
N GLN A 320 10.52 -15.17 -8.40
CA GLN A 320 9.91 -15.18 -9.74
C GLN A 320 8.87 -14.07 -9.89
N LEU A 321 8.04 -13.85 -8.86
CA LEU A 321 7.11 -12.72 -8.82
C LEU A 321 7.87 -11.40 -8.92
N LEU A 322 8.87 -11.19 -8.07
CA LEU A 322 9.67 -9.96 -8.06
C LEU A 322 10.39 -9.73 -9.40
N LYS A 323 10.93 -10.78 -10.02
CA LYS A 323 11.54 -10.70 -11.36
C LYS A 323 10.53 -10.27 -12.42
N SER A 324 9.28 -10.76 -12.33
CA SER A 324 8.19 -10.33 -13.20
C SER A 324 7.82 -8.87 -12.96
N PHE A 325 7.83 -8.41 -11.71
CA PHE A 325 7.63 -6.99 -11.39
C PHE A 325 8.77 -6.10 -11.89
N ASN A 326 10.01 -6.62 -11.92
CA ASN A 326 11.17 -5.88 -12.41
C ASN A 326 11.07 -5.46 -13.88
N THR A 327 10.24 -6.15 -14.69
CA THR A 327 10.00 -5.75 -16.09
C THR A 327 9.16 -4.49 -16.20
N ARG A 328 8.41 -4.12 -15.15
CA ARG A 328 7.54 -2.93 -15.11
C ARG A 328 8.06 -1.84 -14.17
N TRP A 329 8.64 -2.24 -13.06
CA TRP A 329 9.15 -1.34 -12.04
C TRP A 329 10.61 -1.70 -11.81
N SER A 330 11.53 -0.82 -12.22
CA SER A 330 12.96 -1.10 -11.99
C SER A 330 13.19 -1.27 -10.49
N LEU A 331 13.45 -2.50 -10.09
CA LEU A 331 13.87 -2.85 -8.74
C LEU A 331 15.33 -2.41 -8.68
N ALA A 332 15.64 -1.33 -7.98
CA ALA A 332 17.02 -0.91 -7.80
C ALA A 332 17.82 -2.12 -7.29
N GLY A 333 18.77 -2.59 -8.12
CA GLY A 333 19.31 -3.95 -8.09
C GLY A 333 20.20 -4.35 -6.91
N ASP A 334 19.95 -3.83 -5.70
CA ASP A 334 20.80 -4.03 -4.52
C ASP A 334 20.17 -4.86 -3.37
N VAL A 335 18.95 -5.39 -3.52
CA VAL A 335 18.34 -6.26 -2.49
C VAL A 335 18.84 -7.72 -2.59
N TYR A 336 19.64 -8.05 -3.61
CA TYR A 336 20.23 -9.38 -3.78
C TYR A 336 21.70 -9.43 -3.34
N ARG A 337 21.98 -9.23 -2.06
CA ARG A 337 23.12 -9.91 -1.45
C ARG A 337 22.63 -11.18 -0.79
N ARG A 338 22.98 -12.33 -1.38
CA ARG A 338 23.13 -13.58 -0.62
C ARG A 338 23.87 -13.23 0.68
N PRO A 339 23.51 -13.81 1.85
CA PRO A 339 24.47 -13.87 2.94
C PRO A 339 25.70 -14.56 2.34
N SER A 340 26.76 -13.79 2.14
CA SER A 340 28.05 -14.33 1.77
C SER A 340 28.42 -15.30 2.87
N SER A 341 28.56 -16.56 2.49
CA SER A 341 29.14 -17.63 3.26
C SER A 341 30.63 -17.36 3.48
N ASP A 342 30.95 -16.26 4.17
CA ASP A 342 32.28 -15.90 4.65
C ASP A 342 32.23 -15.85 6.19
N LEU A 343 31.90 -17.00 6.77
CA LEU A 343 32.40 -17.42 8.07
C LEU A 343 33.19 -18.69 7.81
N GLY A 344 34.45 -18.51 7.42
CA GLY A 344 35.32 -19.60 7.01
C GLY A 344 36.74 -19.15 6.68
N ASN A 345 37.43 -18.55 7.66
CA ASN A 345 38.82 -18.85 8.00
C ASN A 345 39.22 -18.13 9.29
#